data_AF-A0A2H5Y3S0-F1
#
_entry.id   AF-A0A2H5Y3S0-F1
#
_cell.length_a   1.000
_cell.length_b   1.000
_cell.length_c   1.000
_cell.angle_alpha   90.00
_cell.angle_beta   90.00
_cell.angle_gamma   90.00
#
_symmetry.space_group_name_H-M   'P 1'
#
loop_
_entity.id
_entity.type
_entity.pdbx_description
1 polymer ?
#
loop_
_entity_poly.entity_id
_entity_poly.type
_entity_poly.pdbx_seq_one_letter_code
_entity_poly.pdbx_strand_id
1 'polypeptide(L)'
;MGVAEAFREHHRMLLEYLDAYREGSSLSPAELQSLRDFLLHDLLPHAQGEERALYPAVEPLIRRYGRATATMQVDHEFIEGYIRQIDELIDRIQRAGPEDRASAERTLRRLLIELYALLRVHMAKEERVYLPLFEAHLSPEEQQRVFEAMHEKEGESGLVVVQELDVRSVPPPQRHPLIFQTFEALRPGEAFILINDHDPKPLYYQFQYERPGQFDWAYLEQGPEVWRVRIGRRAADPGA
;
A
#
# COMPACT_ATOMS: atom_id res chain seq x y z
N MET A 1 6.36 23.52 24.30
CA MET A 1 6.35 22.21 23.65
C MET A 1 5.30 21.35 24.32
N GLY A 2 4.34 20.82 23.56
CA GLY A 2 3.33 19.91 24.12
C GLY A 2 3.90 18.52 24.39
N VAL A 3 3.27 17.73 25.26
CA VAL A 3 3.74 16.35 25.56
C VAL A 3 3.80 15.50 24.29
N ALA A 4 2.79 15.59 23.41
CA ALA A 4 2.78 14.85 22.14
C ALA A 4 3.92 15.26 21.17
N GLU A 5 4.34 16.53 21.22
CA GLU A 5 5.48 17.02 20.43
C GLU A 5 6.80 16.47 20.98
N ALA A 6 6.93 16.42 22.32
CA ALA A 6 8.06 15.78 22.98
C ALA A 6 8.19 14.29 22.62
N PHE A 7 7.07 13.56 22.51
CA PHE A 7 7.06 12.17 22.05
C PHE A 7 7.62 12.03 20.63
N ARG A 8 7.13 12.85 19.68
CA ARG A 8 7.61 12.79 18.29
C ARG A 8 9.09 13.13 18.18
N GLU A 9 9.53 14.13 18.92
CA GLU A 9 10.95 14.51 18.97
C GLU A 9 11.81 13.38 19.53
N HIS A 10 11.35 12.76 20.63
CA HIS A 10 12.03 11.60 21.20
C HIS A 10 12.15 10.45 20.18
N HIS A 11 11.08 10.09 19.48
CA HIS A 11 11.11 9.00 18.49
C HIS A 11 12.03 9.33 17.31
N ARG A 12 12.04 10.60 16.87
CA ARG A 12 12.96 11.06 15.83
C ARG A 12 14.41 10.90 16.24
N MET A 13 14.77 11.28 17.47
CA MET A 13 16.13 11.07 18.00
C MET A 13 16.52 9.58 18.06
N LEU A 14 15.60 8.70 18.47
CA LEU A 14 15.87 7.25 18.50
C LEU A 14 16.18 6.69 17.10
N LEU A 15 15.42 7.11 16.09
CA LEU A 15 15.63 6.70 14.70
C LEU A 15 16.92 7.29 14.12
N GLU A 16 17.16 8.58 14.31
CA GLU A 16 18.39 9.26 13.87
C GLU A 16 19.64 8.59 14.46
N TYR A 17 19.57 8.13 15.72
CA TYR A 17 20.68 7.41 16.35
C TYR A 17 20.99 6.09 15.63
N LEU A 18 19.98 5.27 15.32
CA LEU A 18 20.18 4.00 14.61
C LEU A 18 20.60 4.21 13.15
N ASP A 19 20.08 5.24 12.50
CA ASP A 19 20.43 5.57 11.12
C ASP A 19 21.93 5.88 10.96
N ALA A 20 22.58 6.44 11.98
CA ALA A 20 24.03 6.66 11.98
C ALA A 20 24.85 5.36 11.86
N TYR A 21 24.29 4.20 12.22
CA TYR A 21 24.94 2.90 12.11
C TYR A 21 24.49 2.11 10.87
N ARG A 22 23.58 2.65 10.06
CA ARG A 22 22.92 1.93 8.95
C ARG A 22 23.83 1.77 7.74
N GLU A 23 24.76 2.69 7.50
CA GLU A 23 25.60 2.72 6.32
C GLU A 23 27.08 2.92 6.70
N GLY A 24 27.95 1.95 6.42
CA GLY A 24 29.37 2.12 6.69
C GLY A 24 30.24 0.86 6.71
N SER A 25 31.54 1.09 6.86
CA SER A 25 32.61 0.12 7.10
C SER A 25 32.55 -0.48 8.52
N SER A 26 33.53 -1.29 8.90
CA SER A 26 33.59 -1.93 10.23
C SER A 26 33.51 -0.90 11.37
N LEU A 27 32.62 -1.15 12.34
CA LEU A 27 32.48 -0.36 13.57
C LEU A 27 33.67 -0.59 14.51
N SER A 28 34.16 0.48 15.14
CA SER A 28 35.16 0.42 16.19
C SER A 28 34.60 -0.18 17.49
N PRO A 29 35.46 -0.71 18.39
CA PRO A 29 35.01 -1.20 19.70
C PRO A 29 34.24 -0.15 20.52
N ALA A 30 34.59 1.13 20.40
CA ALA A 30 33.90 2.22 21.10
C ALA A 30 32.49 2.44 20.53
N GLU A 31 32.35 2.47 19.20
CA GLU A 31 31.04 2.60 18.54
C GLU A 31 30.12 1.41 18.83
N LEU A 32 30.68 0.19 18.88
CA LEU A 32 29.93 -1.01 19.27
C LEU A 32 29.44 -0.93 20.73
N GLN A 33 30.26 -0.37 21.62
CA GLN A 33 29.85 -0.17 23.01
C GLN A 33 28.76 0.91 23.12
N SER A 34 28.89 2.04 22.41
CA SER A 34 27.85 3.07 22.36
C SER A 34 26.52 2.55 21.80
N LEU A 35 26.57 1.77 20.71
CA LEU A 35 25.38 1.13 20.15
C LEU A 35 24.75 0.17 21.15
N ARG A 36 25.54 -0.65 21.84
CA ARG A 36 25.02 -1.54 22.89
C ARG A 36 24.34 -0.76 24.01
N ASP A 37 24.98 0.30 24.49
CA ASP A 37 24.46 1.11 25.59
C ASP A 37 23.12 1.74 25.18
N PHE A 38 23.05 2.34 24.00
CA PHE A 38 21.82 2.89 23.45
C PHE A 38 20.70 1.85 23.34
N LEU A 39 21.00 0.67 22.78
CA LEU A 39 20.01 -0.39 22.61
C LEU A 39 19.46 -0.89 23.96
N LEU A 40 20.33 -1.06 24.96
CA LEU A 40 19.96 -1.66 26.25
C LEU A 40 19.42 -0.64 27.26
N HIS A 41 19.84 0.62 27.18
CA HIS A 41 19.55 1.63 28.20
C HIS A 41 18.65 2.76 27.71
N ASP A 42 18.46 2.92 26.40
CA ASP A 42 17.55 3.92 25.83
C ASP A 42 16.39 3.25 25.08
N LEU A 43 16.67 2.50 24.01
CA LEU A 43 15.64 1.96 23.12
C LEU A 43 14.77 0.88 23.80
N LEU A 44 15.38 -0.13 24.43
CA LEU A 44 14.63 -1.18 25.11
C LEU A 44 13.79 -0.64 26.28
N PRO A 45 14.34 0.20 27.19
CA PRO A 45 13.54 0.81 28.25
C PRO A 45 12.41 1.70 27.73
N HIS A 46 12.60 2.40 26.60
CA HIS A 46 11.54 3.15 25.94
C HIS A 46 10.38 2.25 25.51
N ALA A 47 10.65 1.19 24.74
CA ALA A 47 9.63 0.24 24.28
C ALA A 47 8.87 -0.41 25.47
N GLN A 48 9.59 -0.85 26.50
CA GLN A 48 8.96 -1.37 27.72
C GLN A 48 8.19 -0.29 28.48
N GLY A 49 8.61 0.97 28.40
CA GLY A 49 7.90 2.12 28.97
C GLY A 49 6.54 2.33 28.31
N GLU A 50 6.48 2.19 26.97
CA GLU A 50 5.21 2.25 26.24
C GLU A 50 4.25 1.14 26.68
N GLU A 51 4.75 -0.09 26.80
CA GLU A 51 3.96 -1.24 27.28
C GLU A 51 3.43 -1.03 28.70
N ARG A 52 4.27 -0.51 29.61
CA ARG A 52 3.90 -0.31 31.01
C ARG A 52 2.95 0.88 31.23
N ALA A 53 3.02 1.92 30.40
CA ALA A 53 2.36 3.20 30.69
C ALA A 53 1.48 3.71 29.55
N LEU A 54 2.00 3.77 28.32
CA LEU A 54 1.27 4.36 27.20
C LEU A 54 0.10 3.47 26.77
N TYR A 55 0.34 2.18 26.51
CA TYR A 55 -0.68 1.27 25.99
C TYR A 55 -1.90 1.13 26.93
N PRO A 56 -1.74 0.97 28.26
CA PRO A 56 -2.87 0.96 29.19
C PRO A 56 -3.69 2.26 29.17
N ALA A 57 -3.06 3.41 28.93
CA ALA A 57 -3.75 4.70 28.87
C ALA A 57 -4.53 4.89 27.55
N VAL A 58 -4.01 4.37 26.43
CA VAL A 58 -4.64 4.54 25.10
C VAL A 58 -5.62 3.41 24.75
N GLU A 59 -5.49 2.22 25.32
CA GLU A 59 -6.34 1.08 24.94
C GLU A 59 -7.84 1.35 25.14
N PRO A 60 -8.32 1.95 26.25
CA PRO A 60 -9.73 2.32 26.38
C PRO A 60 -10.18 3.35 25.34
N LEU A 61 -9.28 4.24 24.92
CA LEU A 61 -9.55 5.24 23.88
C LEU A 61 -9.65 4.58 22.51
N ILE A 62 -8.80 3.60 22.21
CA ILE A 62 -8.87 2.83 20.96
C ILE A 62 -10.20 2.08 20.88
N ARG A 63 -10.63 1.43 21.97
CA ARG A 63 -11.93 0.73 22.00
C ARG A 63 -13.12 1.66 21.77
N ARG A 64 -13.03 2.92 22.22
CA ARG A 64 -14.14 3.88 22.16
C ARG A 64 -14.15 4.75 20.89
N TYR A 65 -12.97 5.14 20.41
CA TYR A 65 -12.81 6.14 19.36
C TYR A 65 -11.91 5.69 18.21
N GLY A 66 -11.15 4.61 18.40
CA GLY A 66 -10.18 4.11 17.41
C GLY A 66 -10.75 3.06 16.47
N ARG A 67 -9.94 2.69 15.48
CA ARG A 67 -10.14 1.51 14.64
C ARG A 67 -9.06 0.50 14.99
N ALA A 68 -9.44 -0.71 15.39
CA ALA A 68 -8.48 -1.75 15.81
C ALA A 68 -7.49 -2.15 14.70
N THR A 69 -7.87 -1.93 13.43
CA THR A 69 -7.04 -2.22 12.24
C THR A 69 -6.21 -1.02 11.75
N ALA A 70 -6.31 0.15 12.40
CA ALA A 70 -5.57 1.34 11.95
C ALA A 70 -4.04 1.16 12.00
N THR A 71 -3.52 0.38 12.95
CA THR A 71 -2.09 0.08 13.03
C THR A 71 -1.59 -0.71 11.82
N MET A 72 -2.43 -1.58 11.25
CA MET A 72 -2.10 -2.35 10.06
C MET A 72 -2.19 -1.51 8.79
N GLN A 73 -3.12 -0.54 8.75
CA GLN A 73 -3.18 0.43 7.65
C GLN A 73 -1.90 1.27 7.58
N VAL A 74 -1.35 1.67 8.74
CA VAL A 74 -0.05 2.34 8.78
C VAL A 74 1.05 1.45 8.21
N ASP A 75 1.12 0.17 8.57
CA ASP A 75 2.11 -0.74 7.96
C ASP A 75 1.95 -0.81 6.43
N HIS A 76 0.71 -0.89 5.93
CA HIS A 76 0.42 -0.96 4.49
C HIS A 76 0.88 0.29 3.75
N GLU A 77 0.74 1.49 4.34
CA GLU A 77 1.29 2.74 3.77
C GLU A 77 2.82 2.64 3.57
N PHE A 78 3.55 2.07 4.54
CA PHE A 78 4.99 1.84 4.40
C PHE A 78 5.32 0.74 3.39
N ILE A 79 4.58 -0.37 3.37
CA ILE A 79 4.77 -1.47 2.41
C ILE A 79 4.59 -0.95 0.98
N GLU A 80 3.51 -0.21 0.70
CA GLU A 80 3.28 0.43 -0.60
C GLU A 80 4.40 1.42 -0.96
N GLY A 81 4.86 2.20 0.01
CA GLY A 81 5.98 3.13 -0.15
C GLY A 81 7.29 2.43 -0.53
N TYR A 82 7.61 1.28 0.09
CA TYR A 82 8.77 0.48 -0.28
C TYR A 82 8.63 -0.17 -1.65
N ILE A 83 7.45 -0.72 -1.97
CA ILE A 83 7.18 -1.32 -3.29
C ILE A 83 7.40 -0.30 -4.40
N ARG A 84 6.85 0.91 -4.27
CA ARG A 84 7.02 1.99 -5.26
C ARG A 84 8.49 2.36 -5.45
N GLN A 85 9.24 2.54 -4.36
CA GLN A 85 10.66 2.86 -4.43
C GLN A 85 11.49 1.73 -5.07
N ILE A 86 11.15 0.48 -4.77
CA ILE A 86 11.79 -0.69 -5.36
C ILE A 86 11.53 -0.74 -6.88
N ASP A 87 10.28 -0.52 -7.29
CA ASP A 87 9.86 -0.51 -8.70
C ASP A 87 10.61 0.57 -9.50
N GLU A 88 10.59 1.82 -9.03
CA GLU A 88 11.34 2.93 -9.63
C GLU A 88 12.85 2.64 -9.73
N LEU A 89 13.40 1.94 -8.72
CA LEU A 89 14.81 1.59 -8.68
C LEU A 89 15.17 0.44 -9.63
N ILE A 90 14.28 -0.54 -9.82
CA ILE A 90 14.43 -1.60 -10.82
C ILE A 90 14.52 -0.97 -12.22
N ASP A 91 13.59 -0.06 -12.54
CA ASP A 91 13.58 0.70 -13.78
C ASP A 91 14.87 1.50 -14.01
N ARG A 92 15.40 2.10 -12.93
CA ARG A 92 16.67 2.82 -12.98
C ARG A 92 17.84 1.87 -13.23
N ILE A 93 17.89 0.71 -12.55
CA ILE A 93 18.94 -0.31 -12.72
C ILE A 93 18.99 -0.83 -14.16
N GLN A 94 17.82 -1.07 -14.76
CA GLN A 94 17.72 -1.58 -16.13
C GLN A 94 18.26 -0.58 -17.17
N ARG A 95 18.16 0.73 -16.88
CA ARG A 95 18.59 1.81 -17.77
C ARG A 95 20.01 2.34 -17.48
N ALA A 96 20.62 1.96 -16.35
CA ALA A 96 21.88 2.52 -15.86
C ALA A 96 23.14 1.91 -16.50
N GLY A 97 24.21 2.71 -16.59
CA GLY A 97 25.56 2.23 -16.88
C GLY A 97 26.20 1.47 -15.69
N PRO A 98 27.35 0.81 -15.88
CA PRO A 98 27.91 -0.14 -14.90
C PRO A 98 28.16 0.41 -13.48
N GLU A 99 28.64 1.66 -13.36
CA GLU A 99 28.94 2.27 -12.05
C GLU A 99 27.66 2.66 -11.28
N ASP A 100 26.71 3.30 -11.96
CA ASP A 100 25.42 3.69 -11.38
C ASP A 100 24.58 2.46 -11.00
N ARG A 101 24.70 1.39 -11.79
CA ARG A 101 24.04 0.11 -11.53
C ARG A 101 24.47 -0.50 -10.20
N ALA A 102 25.77 -0.56 -9.91
CA ALA A 102 26.27 -1.16 -8.67
C ALA A 102 25.77 -0.40 -7.43
N SER A 103 25.66 0.94 -7.53
CA SER A 103 25.10 1.76 -6.44
C SER A 103 23.60 1.50 -6.26
N ALA A 104 22.84 1.52 -7.35
CA ALA A 104 21.41 1.25 -7.32
C ALA A 104 21.08 -0.16 -6.81
N GLU A 105 21.86 -1.19 -7.19
CA GLU A 105 21.70 -2.55 -6.67
C GLU A 105 21.99 -2.66 -5.16
N ARG A 106 22.88 -1.84 -4.60
CA ARG A 106 23.09 -1.77 -3.14
C ARG A 106 21.88 -1.17 -2.44
N THR A 107 21.34 -0.08 -2.98
CA THR A 107 20.10 0.54 -2.47
C THR A 107 18.93 -0.44 -2.55
N LEU A 108 18.79 -1.19 -3.65
CA LEU A 108 17.73 -2.19 -3.81
C LEU A 108 17.81 -3.26 -2.72
N ARG A 109 19.01 -3.80 -2.46
CA ARG A 109 19.21 -4.78 -1.37
C ARG A 109 18.82 -4.21 0.00
N ARG A 110 19.12 -2.94 0.28
CA ARG A 110 18.73 -2.28 1.53
C ARG A 110 17.20 -2.19 1.67
N LEU A 111 16.52 -1.68 0.64
CA LEU A 111 15.05 -1.57 0.63
C LEU A 111 14.38 -2.95 0.79
N LEU A 112 14.92 -4.00 0.18
CA LEU A 112 14.40 -5.36 0.33
C LEU A 112 14.56 -5.90 1.76
N ILE A 113 15.66 -5.57 2.44
CA ILE A 113 15.87 -5.93 3.86
C ILE A 113 14.88 -5.19 4.76
N GLU A 114 14.67 -3.88 4.53
CA GLU A 114 13.72 -3.05 5.26
C GLU A 114 12.27 -3.58 5.08
N LEU A 115 11.88 -3.83 3.83
CA LEU A 115 10.57 -4.41 3.50
C LEU A 115 10.39 -5.80 4.12
N TYR A 116 11.41 -6.66 4.06
CA TYR A 116 11.36 -7.98 4.70
C TYR A 116 11.17 -7.88 6.22
N ALA A 117 11.90 -6.98 6.89
CA ALA A 117 11.78 -6.78 8.33
C ALA A 117 10.36 -6.31 8.72
N LEU A 118 9.79 -5.37 7.94
CA LEU A 118 8.42 -4.91 8.13
C LEU A 118 7.40 -6.02 7.89
N LEU A 119 7.47 -6.71 6.75
CA LEU A 119 6.53 -7.80 6.40
C LEU A 119 6.57 -8.94 7.41
N ARG A 120 7.76 -9.30 7.94
CA ARG A 120 7.87 -10.35 8.96
C ARG A 120 7.04 -10.01 10.21
N VAL A 121 7.07 -8.76 10.66
CA VAL A 121 6.31 -8.31 11.84
C VAL A 121 4.83 -8.11 11.48
N HIS A 122 4.54 -7.61 10.29
CA HIS A 122 3.19 -7.45 9.75
C HIS A 122 2.43 -8.79 9.72
N MET A 123 2.98 -9.81 9.08
CA MET A 123 2.38 -11.14 8.98
C MET A 123 2.21 -11.77 10.37
N ALA A 124 3.20 -11.60 11.26
CA ALA A 124 3.08 -12.09 12.62
C ALA A 124 1.93 -11.42 13.40
N LYS A 125 1.59 -10.16 13.11
CA LYS A 125 0.40 -9.49 13.69
C LYS A 125 -0.88 -10.14 13.17
N GLU A 126 -0.99 -10.41 11.88
CA GLU A 126 -2.17 -11.08 11.30
C GLU A 126 -2.34 -12.49 11.87
N GLU A 127 -1.28 -13.31 11.83
CA GLU A 127 -1.32 -14.70 12.26
C GLU A 127 -1.62 -14.87 13.75
N ARG A 128 -1.11 -13.95 14.60
CA ARG A 128 -1.22 -14.09 16.07
C ARG A 128 -2.37 -13.31 16.67
N VAL A 129 -2.87 -12.29 15.98
CA VAL A 129 -3.91 -11.40 16.52
C VAL A 129 -5.21 -11.56 15.74
N TYR A 130 -5.17 -11.56 14.41
CA TYR A 130 -6.38 -11.53 13.59
C TYR A 130 -6.89 -12.91 13.20
N LEU A 131 -6.02 -13.81 12.73
CA LEU A 131 -6.41 -15.15 12.35
C LEU A 131 -7.10 -15.92 13.48
N PRO A 132 -6.66 -15.85 14.76
CA PRO A 132 -7.38 -16.53 15.83
C PRO A 132 -8.81 -16.01 16.03
N LEU A 133 -9.04 -14.70 15.84
CA LEU A 133 -10.38 -14.11 15.91
C LEU A 133 -11.23 -14.52 14.70
N PHE A 134 -10.63 -14.52 13.52
CA PHE A 134 -11.25 -14.93 12.27
C PHE A 134 -11.73 -16.39 12.33
N GLU A 135 -10.85 -17.30 12.80
CA GLU A 135 -11.15 -18.72 13.00
C GLU A 135 -12.21 -18.94 14.09
N ALA A 136 -12.14 -18.20 15.19
CA ALA A 136 -13.05 -18.39 16.32
C ALA A 136 -14.46 -17.83 16.10
N HIS A 137 -14.63 -16.86 15.19
CA HIS A 137 -15.86 -16.07 15.11
C HIS A 137 -16.55 -16.07 13.74
N LEU A 138 -15.92 -16.54 12.67
CA LEU A 138 -16.56 -16.68 11.35
C LEU A 138 -16.81 -18.14 10.99
N SER A 139 -17.91 -18.39 10.26
CA SER A 139 -18.19 -19.71 9.68
C SER A 139 -17.20 -20.08 8.57
N PRO A 140 -16.99 -21.38 8.30
CA PRO A 140 -16.11 -21.81 7.19
C PRO A 140 -16.47 -21.18 5.84
N GLU A 141 -17.76 -21.00 5.56
CA GLU A 141 -18.23 -20.37 4.32
C GLU A 141 -17.87 -18.88 4.27
N GLU A 142 -17.96 -18.16 5.39
CA GLU A 142 -17.50 -16.76 5.49
C GLU A 142 -15.98 -16.66 5.34
N GLN A 143 -15.25 -17.57 5.98
CA GLN A 143 -13.80 -17.61 5.91
C GLN A 143 -13.33 -17.80 4.46
N GLN A 144 -13.94 -18.76 3.76
CA GLN A 144 -13.64 -19.03 2.35
C GLN A 144 -13.94 -17.81 1.46
N ARG A 145 -15.09 -17.15 1.65
CA ARG A 145 -15.43 -15.93 0.88
C ARG A 145 -14.40 -14.82 1.07
N VAL A 146 -13.95 -14.59 2.31
CA VAL A 146 -12.94 -13.56 2.59
C VAL A 146 -11.59 -13.94 1.95
N PHE A 147 -11.17 -15.20 2.05
CA PHE A 147 -9.94 -15.68 1.42
C PHE A 147 -9.95 -15.47 -0.10
N GLU A 148 -11.06 -15.82 -0.75
CA GLU A 148 -11.25 -15.61 -2.19
C GLU A 148 -11.19 -14.12 -2.55
N ALA A 149 -11.95 -13.27 -1.84
CA ALA A 149 -11.97 -11.83 -2.08
C ALA A 149 -10.59 -11.16 -1.89
N MET A 150 -9.75 -11.68 -0.99
CA MET A 150 -8.39 -11.16 -0.78
C MET A 150 -7.42 -11.51 -1.92
N HIS A 151 -7.65 -12.61 -2.64
CA HIS A 151 -6.76 -13.10 -3.70
C HIS A 151 -7.32 -12.91 -5.10
N GLU A 152 -8.52 -12.35 -5.23
CA GLU A 152 -9.06 -11.87 -6.49
C GLU A 152 -8.14 -10.74 -6.99
N LYS A 153 -7.45 -10.96 -8.11
CA LYS A 153 -6.61 -9.91 -8.71
C LYS A 153 -7.53 -8.73 -9.07
N GLU A 154 -7.17 -7.51 -8.65
CA GLU A 154 -7.80 -6.28 -9.17
C GLU A 154 -7.68 -6.26 -10.71
N GLY A 155 -8.71 -6.75 -11.40
CA GLY A 155 -8.68 -7.01 -12.85
C GLY A 155 -9.42 -8.28 -13.29
N GLU A 156 -9.66 -9.23 -12.37
CA GLU A 156 -10.47 -10.43 -12.58
C GLU A 156 -11.90 -10.26 -12.04
N SER A 157 -12.47 -9.04 -12.01
CA SER A 157 -13.93 -8.96 -11.82
C SER A 157 -14.60 -9.84 -12.87
N GLY A 158 -15.59 -10.64 -12.47
CA GLY A 158 -16.42 -11.47 -13.36
C GLY A 158 -17.20 -10.72 -14.44
N LEU A 159 -16.85 -9.45 -14.68
CA LEU A 159 -17.30 -8.61 -15.78
C LEU A 159 -16.81 -9.14 -17.12
N VAL A 160 -17.75 -9.21 -18.07
CA VAL A 160 -17.45 -9.59 -19.45
C VAL A 160 -16.94 -8.35 -20.19
N VAL A 161 -15.68 -8.39 -20.64
CA VAL A 161 -15.13 -7.34 -21.52
C VAL A 161 -15.75 -7.49 -22.91
N VAL A 162 -16.50 -6.49 -23.34
CA VAL A 162 -17.23 -6.52 -24.63
C VAL A 162 -16.53 -5.75 -25.75
N GLN A 163 -15.63 -4.82 -25.42
CA GLN A 163 -14.86 -4.05 -26.41
C GLN A 163 -13.60 -3.41 -25.82
N GLU A 164 -12.70 -2.97 -26.70
CA GLU A 164 -11.61 -2.02 -26.38
C GLU A 164 -11.92 -0.65 -27.00
N LEU A 165 -11.59 0.42 -26.28
CA LEU A 165 -11.76 1.82 -26.71
C LEU A 165 -10.40 2.52 -26.63
N ASP A 166 -9.75 2.66 -27.79
CA ASP A 166 -8.50 3.43 -27.91
C ASP A 166 -8.79 4.89 -28.21
N VAL A 167 -8.42 5.77 -27.27
CA VAL A 167 -8.67 7.22 -27.37
C VAL A 167 -7.42 8.03 -27.73
N ARG A 168 -6.28 7.38 -28.00
CA ARG A 168 -5.01 8.06 -28.30
C ARG A 168 -5.11 8.92 -29.56
N SER A 169 -5.88 8.46 -30.55
CA SER A 169 -6.16 9.18 -31.80
C SER A 169 -7.38 10.11 -31.73
N VAL A 170 -8.13 10.11 -30.62
CA VAL A 170 -9.34 10.91 -30.44
C VAL A 170 -8.97 12.32 -29.94
N PRO A 171 -9.51 13.40 -30.53
CA PRO A 171 -9.25 14.77 -30.07
C PRO A 171 -9.63 14.94 -28.58
N PRO A 172 -8.80 15.63 -27.75
CA PRO A 172 -9.03 15.74 -26.31
C PRO A 172 -10.45 16.17 -25.88
N PRO A 173 -11.09 17.15 -26.52
CA PRO A 173 -12.46 17.56 -26.16
C PRO A 173 -13.52 16.47 -26.36
N GLN A 174 -13.22 15.46 -27.20
CA GLN A 174 -14.15 14.37 -27.55
C GLN A 174 -13.91 13.10 -26.73
N ARG A 175 -12.75 12.96 -26.07
CA ARG A 175 -12.38 11.75 -25.32
C ARG A 175 -13.38 11.46 -24.19
N HIS A 176 -13.59 12.40 -23.26
CA HIS A 176 -14.47 12.18 -22.11
C HIS A 176 -15.93 11.90 -22.55
N PRO A 177 -16.56 12.70 -23.44
CA PRO A 177 -17.90 12.38 -23.94
C PRO A 177 -18.04 10.97 -24.52
N LEU A 178 -17.06 10.53 -25.32
CA LEU A 178 -17.04 9.21 -25.92
C LEU A 178 -16.91 8.09 -24.88
N ILE A 179 -16.04 8.27 -23.88
CA ILE A 179 -15.83 7.29 -22.81
C ILE A 179 -17.09 7.13 -21.96
N PHE A 180 -17.72 8.22 -21.55
CA PHE A 180 -18.98 8.15 -20.78
C PHE A 180 -20.12 7.56 -21.63
N GLN A 181 -20.20 7.90 -22.91
CA GLN A 181 -21.18 7.29 -23.82
C GLN A 181 -20.99 5.77 -23.92
N THR A 182 -19.73 5.31 -24.00
CA THR A 182 -19.40 3.90 -24.06
C THR A 182 -19.78 3.20 -22.75
N PHE A 183 -19.53 3.84 -21.60
CA PHE A 183 -19.95 3.32 -20.31
C PHE A 183 -21.48 3.20 -20.18
N GLU A 184 -22.24 4.21 -20.60
CA GLU A 184 -23.71 4.18 -20.52
C GLU A 184 -24.34 3.09 -21.39
N ALA A 185 -23.66 2.70 -22.48
CA ALA A 185 -24.09 1.63 -23.36
C ALA A 185 -23.86 0.22 -22.79
N LEU A 186 -23.04 0.07 -21.73
CA LEU A 186 -22.79 -1.22 -21.10
C LEU A 186 -24.04 -1.73 -20.37
N ARG A 187 -24.29 -3.03 -20.46
CA ARG A 187 -25.20 -3.73 -19.54
C ARG A 187 -24.52 -3.92 -18.18
N PRO A 188 -25.28 -4.02 -17.08
CA PRO A 188 -24.72 -4.43 -15.80
C PRO A 188 -24.02 -5.80 -15.95
N GLY A 189 -22.78 -5.91 -15.49
CA GLY A 189 -21.95 -7.10 -15.72
C GLY A 189 -20.99 -7.00 -16.92
N GLU A 190 -21.07 -5.94 -17.73
CA GLU A 190 -20.17 -5.72 -18.87
C GLU A 190 -19.09 -4.68 -18.56
N ALA A 191 -17.99 -4.74 -19.31
CA ALA A 191 -16.90 -3.78 -19.25
C ALA A 191 -16.29 -3.50 -20.62
N PHE A 192 -15.56 -2.40 -20.74
CA PHE A 192 -14.63 -2.17 -21.85
C PHE A 192 -13.22 -1.85 -21.33
N ILE A 193 -12.23 -2.00 -22.20
CA ILE A 193 -10.84 -1.60 -21.91
C ILE A 193 -10.59 -0.24 -22.56
N LEU A 194 -10.35 0.79 -21.76
CA LEU A 194 -9.86 2.08 -22.21
C LEU A 194 -8.34 2.00 -22.45
N ILE A 195 -7.90 2.42 -23.63
CA ILE A 195 -6.48 2.56 -23.98
C ILE A 195 -6.17 4.06 -24.13
N ASN A 196 -5.28 4.59 -23.29
CA ASN A 196 -4.94 6.01 -23.23
C ASN A 196 -3.43 6.25 -23.35
N ASP A 197 -3.04 7.46 -23.74
CA ASP A 197 -1.64 7.91 -23.89
C ASP A 197 -1.02 8.44 -22.58
N HIS A 198 -1.80 8.51 -21.50
CA HIS A 198 -1.37 8.93 -20.17
C HIS A 198 -2.26 8.31 -19.08
N ASP A 199 -1.87 8.47 -17.81
CA ASP A 199 -2.67 8.01 -16.66
C ASP A 199 -4.06 8.69 -16.64
N PRO A 200 -5.17 7.94 -16.77
CA PRO A 200 -6.52 8.47 -16.72
C PRO A 200 -7.02 8.80 -15.29
N LYS A 201 -6.14 9.02 -14.31
CA LYS A 201 -6.51 9.39 -12.94
C LYS A 201 -7.52 10.55 -12.80
N PRO A 202 -7.44 11.65 -13.57
CA PRO A 202 -8.49 12.69 -13.52
C PRO A 202 -9.88 12.17 -13.91
N LEU A 203 -9.92 11.26 -14.89
CA LEU A 203 -11.16 10.62 -15.35
C LEU A 203 -11.72 9.67 -14.29
N TYR A 204 -10.87 8.94 -13.56
CA TYR A 204 -11.29 8.13 -12.40
C TYR A 204 -12.07 8.96 -11.38
N TYR A 205 -11.54 10.12 -10.98
CA TYR A 205 -12.25 11.01 -10.03
C TYR A 205 -13.56 11.54 -10.60
N GLN A 206 -13.63 11.78 -11.92
CA GLN A 206 -14.87 12.18 -12.56
C GLN A 206 -15.93 11.05 -12.50
N PHE A 207 -15.54 9.80 -12.76
CA PHE A 207 -16.43 8.64 -12.59
C PHE A 207 -16.89 8.48 -11.14
N GLN A 208 -16.01 8.67 -10.15
CA GLN A 208 -16.38 8.62 -8.73
C GLN A 208 -17.46 9.66 -8.37
N TYR A 209 -17.34 10.88 -8.91
CA TYR A 209 -18.30 11.95 -8.66
C TYR A 209 -19.63 11.74 -9.39
N GLU A 210 -19.58 11.35 -10.66
CA GLU A 210 -20.75 11.25 -11.53
C GLU A 210 -21.51 9.93 -11.43
N ARG A 211 -20.83 8.83 -11.07
CA ARG A 211 -21.38 7.46 -11.03
C ARG A 211 -21.01 6.71 -9.74
N PRO A 212 -21.19 7.31 -8.54
CA PRO A 212 -20.78 6.68 -7.29
C PRO A 212 -21.44 5.30 -7.14
N GLY A 213 -20.63 4.28 -6.88
CA GLY A 213 -21.07 2.90 -6.69
C GLY A 213 -21.52 2.13 -7.95
N GLN A 214 -21.57 2.77 -9.13
CA GLN A 214 -22.14 2.14 -10.34
C GLN A 214 -21.10 1.55 -11.30
N PHE A 215 -19.82 1.93 -11.15
CA PHE A 215 -18.75 1.49 -12.04
C PHE A 215 -17.66 0.72 -11.29
N ASP A 216 -17.03 -0.22 -11.97
CA ASP A 216 -15.77 -0.87 -11.61
C ASP A 216 -14.62 -0.24 -12.39
N TRP A 217 -13.42 -0.22 -11.80
CA TRP A 217 -12.22 0.36 -12.39
C TRP A 217 -11.00 -0.47 -12.02
N ALA A 218 -10.29 -1.00 -13.01
CA ALA A 218 -9.07 -1.77 -12.79
C ALA A 218 -8.00 -1.37 -13.80
N TYR A 219 -6.79 -1.09 -13.33
CA TYR A 219 -5.63 -0.90 -14.20
C TYR A 219 -5.16 -2.27 -14.70
N LEU A 220 -5.10 -2.45 -16.02
CA LEU A 220 -4.59 -3.66 -16.67
C LEU A 220 -3.13 -3.47 -17.13
N GLU A 221 -2.76 -2.24 -17.47
CA GLU A 221 -1.41 -1.85 -17.88
C GLU A 221 -1.18 -0.41 -17.47
N GLN A 222 -0.04 -0.14 -16.81
CA GLN A 222 0.37 1.19 -16.39
C GLN A 222 1.65 1.50 -17.15
N GLY A 223 1.59 2.51 -18.02
CA GLY A 223 2.64 2.84 -19.00
C GLY A 223 4.00 3.20 -18.39
N PRO A 224 4.93 3.65 -19.24
CA PRO A 224 4.87 5.07 -19.67
C PRO A 224 4.28 5.30 -21.06
N GLU A 225 4.25 4.29 -21.93
CA GLU A 225 3.83 4.46 -23.34
C GLU A 225 2.34 4.17 -23.59
N VAL A 226 1.75 3.25 -22.82
CA VAL A 226 0.36 2.82 -22.97
C VAL A 226 -0.26 2.60 -21.60
N TRP A 227 -1.47 3.14 -21.40
CA TRP A 227 -2.26 2.91 -20.20
C TRP A 227 -3.53 2.16 -20.58
N ARG A 228 -3.75 0.99 -19.97
CA ARG A 228 -4.96 0.18 -20.18
C ARG A 228 -5.75 0.09 -18.89
N VAL A 229 -7.00 0.48 -18.94
CA VAL A 229 -7.92 0.45 -17.78
C VAL A 229 -9.19 -0.25 -18.18
N ARG A 230 -9.60 -1.27 -17.42
CA ARG A 230 -10.94 -1.84 -17.53
C ARG A 230 -11.93 -0.95 -16.77
N ILE A 231 -12.97 -0.50 -17.47
CA ILE A 231 -14.09 0.25 -16.91
C ILE A 231 -15.35 -0.59 -17.07
N GLY A 232 -15.96 -0.99 -15.96
CA GLY A 232 -17.11 -1.90 -15.95
C GLY A 232 -18.35 -1.30 -15.32
N ARG A 233 -19.53 -1.76 -15.72
CA ARG A 233 -20.80 -1.38 -15.07
C ARG A 233 -21.19 -2.47 -14.07
N ARG A 234 -21.35 -2.12 -12.79
CA ARG A 234 -21.74 -3.10 -11.76
C ARG A 234 -23.16 -3.60 -11.99
N ALA A 235 -23.41 -4.88 -11.69
CA ALA A 235 -24.76 -5.39 -11.51
C ALA A 235 -25.46 -4.62 -10.38
N ALA A 236 -26.74 -4.27 -10.55
CA ALA A 236 -27.53 -3.79 -9.42
C ALA A 236 -27.58 -4.92 -8.39
N ASP A 237 -27.19 -4.62 -7.15
CA ASP A 237 -27.32 -5.57 -6.05
C ASP A 237 -28.81 -5.91 -5.89
N PRO A 238 -29.25 -7.18 -5.99
CA PRO A 238 -30.68 -7.54 -5.91
C PRO A 238 -31.33 -7.28 -4.54
N GLY A 239 -30.70 -6.52 -3.63
CA GLY A 239 -31.09 -6.40 -2.23
C GLY A 239 -31.01 -4.99 -1.63
N ALA A 240 -31.18 -3.93 -2.41
CA ALA A 240 -31.36 -2.56 -1.90
C ALA A 240 -32.85 -2.19 -1.75
#